data_AF-A0A2V1D926-F1
#
_entry.id   AF-A0A2V1D926-F1
#
_cell.length_a   1.000
_cell.length_b   1.000
_cell.length_c   1.000
_cell.angle_alpha   90.00
_cell.angle_beta   90.00
_cell.angle_gamma   90.00
#
_symmetry.space_group_name_H-M   'P 1'
#
loop_
_entity.id
_entity.type
_entity.pdbx_description
1 polymer ?
#
loop_
_entity_poly.entity_id
_entity_poly.type
_entity_poly.pdbx_seq_one_letter_code
_entity_poly.pdbx_strand_id
1 'polypeptide(L)'
;NSTFNGTPVPDRAYGEAPIGLLTYTASGYMSATLAATEPNLRPSNLSFPFSPSDPDSLWSLVGKHTLAYAGPFSVSDAIEADEVHGQIFHGPLVVANVPAWVGSRQVRNYTIFRGVAAGGKGGEGNETLVRIDSRRDGGNEGVLWWKKVA
;
A
#
# COMPACT_ATOMS: atom_id res chain seq x y z
N ASN A 1 -5.10 8.50 2.06
CA ASN A 1 -5.94 9.26 3.01
C ASN A 1 -6.24 8.33 4.17
N SER A 2 -6.09 8.80 5.41
CA SER A 2 -6.27 7.96 6.60
C SER A 2 -7.34 8.57 7.51
N THR A 3 -8.16 7.73 8.13
CA THR A 3 -9.16 8.14 9.12
C THR A 3 -9.05 7.30 10.38
N PHE A 4 -9.41 7.88 11.52
CA PHE A 4 -9.63 7.18 12.78
C PHE A 4 -11.08 7.39 13.19
N ASN A 5 -11.87 6.32 13.21
CA ASN A 5 -13.31 6.37 13.47
C ASN A 5 -14.03 7.43 12.60
N GLY A 6 -13.72 7.46 11.31
CA GLY A 6 -14.28 8.42 10.34
C GLY A 6 -13.70 9.84 10.38
N THR A 7 -12.86 10.17 11.36
CA THR A 7 -12.16 11.47 11.43
C THR A 7 -10.87 11.42 10.61
N PRO A 8 -10.63 12.33 9.65
CA PRO A 8 -9.35 12.38 8.93
C PRO A 8 -8.17 12.55 9.88
N VAL A 9 -7.14 11.72 9.69
CA VAL A 9 -5.87 11.79 10.42
C VAL A 9 -4.70 11.86 9.44
N PRO A 10 -3.60 12.56 9.77
CA PRO A 10 -2.41 12.57 8.93
C PRO A 10 -1.86 11.15 8.71
N ASP A 11 -1.51 10.82 7.47
CA ASP A 11 -0.91 9.54 7.13
C ASP A 11 0.59 9.54 7.48
N ARG A 12 0.89 9.45 8.78
CA ARG A 12 2.26 9.54 9.29
C ARG A 12 3.13 8.36 8.89
N ALA A 13 2.52 7.24 8.49
CA ALA A 13 3.26 6.03 8.14
C ALA A 13 4.06 6.21 6.85
N TYR A 14 3.49 6.89 5.85
CA TYR A 14 4.05 6.93 4.50
C TYR A 14 4.59 8.30 4.07
N GLY A 15 4.56 9.30 4.95
CA GLY A 15 4.95 10.67 4.58
C GLY A 15 3.85 11.41 3.82
N GLU A 16 4.19 12.57 3.29
CA GLU A 16 3.30 13.45 2.52
C GLU A 16 3.21 13.03 1.05
N ALA A 17 4.31 12.50 0.50
CA ALA A 17 4.39 12.08 -0.90
C ALA A 17 4.92 10.64 -1.04
N PRO A 18 4.16 9.62 -0.61
CA PRO A 18 4.60 8.24 -0.69
C PRO A 18 4.74 7.76 -2.13
N ILE A 19 5.71 6.88 -2.34
CA ILE A 19 5.86 6.08 -3.56
C ILE A 19 5.57 4.62 -3.26
N GLY A 20 5.12 3.87 -4.26
CA GLY A 20 4.96 2.44 -4.11
C GLY A 20 4.56 1.72 -5.37
N LEU A 21 4.63 0.39 -5.31
CA LEU A 21 4.11 -0.53 -6.30
C LEU A 21 3.22 -1.56 -5.63
N LEU A 22 2.08 -1.82 -6.26
CA LEU A 22 1.19 -2.93 -5.97
C LEU A 22 1.14 -3.82 -7.20
N THR A 23 1.64 -5.03 -7.06
CA THR A 23 1.74 -6.00 -8.15
C THR A 23 0.85 -7.17 -7.85
N TYR A 24 0.07 -7.59 -8.85
CA TYR A 24 -0.65 -8.87 -8.87
C TYR A 24 -0.11 -9.71 -10.02
N THR A 25 0.06 -10.99 -9.79
CA THR A 25 0.60 -11.94 -10.77
C THR A 25 -0.49 -12.93 -11.19
N ALA A 26 -0.40 -13.45 -12.41
CA ALA A 26 -1.32 -14.47 -12.92
C ALA A 26 -1.25 -15.78 -12.12
N SER A 27 -0.13 -16.06 -11.45
CA SER A 27 0.05 -17.20 -10.55
C SER A 27 -0.63 -17.04 -9.18
N GLY A 28 -1.42 -15.98 -8.96
CA GLY A 28 -2.18 -15.79 -7.72
C GLY A 28 -1.39 -15.18 -6.56
N TYR A 29 -0.26 -14.54 -6.83
CA TYR A 29 0.54 -13.82 -5.82
C TYR A 29 0.46 -12.32 -5.99
N MET A 30 0.69 -11.61 -4.90
CA MET A 30 0.76 -10.17 -4.85
C MET A 30 1.95 -9.68 -4.02
N SER A 31 2.42 -8.47 -4.32
CA SER A 31 3.34 -7.71 -3.46
C SER A 31 2.93 -6.24 -3.39
N ALA A 32 2.99 -5.66 -2.19
CA ALA A 32 2.81 -4.23 -1.98
C ALA A 32 4.08 -3.69 -1.33
N THR A 33 4.70 -2.69 -1.95
CA THR A 33 5.85 -1.99 -1.40
C THR A 33 5.55 -0.50 -1.45
N LEU A 34 5.59 0.17 -0.31
CA LEU A 34 5.38 1.60 -0.14
C LEU A 34 6.51 2.18 0.70
N ALA A 35 6.88 3.42 0.43
CA ALA A 35 7.83 4.14 1.25
C ALA A 35 7.64 5.66 1.16
N ALA A 36 8.02 6.34 2.23
CA ALA A 36 8.21 7.80 2.24
C ALA A 36 9.28 8.23 1.23
N THR A 37 9.21 9.49 0.79
CA THR A 37 10.19 10.11 -0.12
C THR A 37 10.99 11.24 0.52
N GLU A 38 10.53 11.73 1.66
CA GLU A 38 11.10 12.87 2.35
C GLU A 38 12.46 12.51 2.94
N PRO A 39 13.53 13.32 2.73
CA PRO A 39 14.88 12.99 3.21
C PRO A 39 14.99 12.80 4.72
N ASN A 40 14.14 13.46 5.50
CA ASN A 40 14.08 13.34 6.96
C ASN A 40 13.35 12.07 7.43
N LEU A 41 12.65 11.35 6.55
CA LEU A 41 12.03 10.05 6.82
C LEU A 41 12.77 8.91 6.08
N ARG A 42 13.48 9.25 5.01
CA ARG A 42 14.28 8.35 4.18
C ARG A 42 15.62 8.99 3.81
N PRO A 43 16.62 8.95 4.72
CA PRO A 43 17.93 9.55 4.49
C PRO A 43 18.63 8.96 3.27
N SER A 44 19.15 9.82 2.40
CA SER A 44 19.82 9.43 1.15
C SER A 44 21.25 8.93 1.32
N ASN A 45 21.83 9.09 2.51
CA ASN A 45 23.21 8.70 2.82
C ASN A 45 23.35 7.22 3.24
N LEU A 46 22.24 6.48 3.39
CA LEU A 46 22.28 5.03 3.60
C LEU A 46 22.57 4.32 2.29
N SER A 47 23.38 3.27 2.35
CA SER A 47 23.76 2.47 1.18
C SER A 47 23.47 1.00 1.40
N PHE A 48 23.37 0.23 0.30
CA PHE A 48 23.25 -1.21 0.35
C PHE A 48 24.48 -1.87 -0.32
N PRO A 49 25.12 -2.87 0.31
CA PRO A 49 24.90 -3.34 1.69
C PRO A 49 25.14 -2.25 2.73
N PHE A 50 24.56 -2.42 3.93
CA PHE A 50 24.71 -1.42 5.01
C PHE A 50 26.19 -1.20 5.35
N SER A 51 26.56 0.04 5.68
CA SER A 51 27.87 0.30 6.26
C SER A 51 27.83 -0.01 7.76
N PRO A 52 28.84 -0.70 8.33
CA PRO A 52 28.94 -0.86 9.78
C PRO A 52 29.05 0.46 10.55
N SER A 53 29.38 1.56 9.87
CA SER A 53 29.39 2.91 10.45
C SER A 53 28.03 3.60 10.43
N ASP A 54 27.04 3.06 9.71
CA ASP A 54 25.70 3.63 9.64
C ASP A 54 25.01 3.46 10.99
N PRO A 55 24.42 4.52 11.57
CA PRO A 55 23.64 4.39 12.79
C PRO A 55 22.38 3.55 12.55
N ASP A 56 22.13 2.56 13.43
CA ASP A 56 20.90 1.75 13.42
C ASP A 56 19.62 2.61 13.44
N SER A 57 19.69 3.81 14.02
CA SER A 57 18.58 4.75 14.09
C SER A 57 18.12 5.23 12.71
N LEU A 58 19.03 5.37 11.74
CA LEU A 58 18.68 5.76 10.37
C LEU A 58 17.97 4.61 9.64
N TRP A 59 18.48 3.38 9.77
CA TRP A 59 17.84 2.18 9.23
C TRP A 59 16.47 1.94 9.86
N SER A 60 16.35 2.13 11.17
CA SER A 60 15.09 2.04 11.91
C SER A 60 14.07 3.08 11.42
N LEU A 61 14.53 4.29 11.10
CA LEU A 61 13.68 5.34 10.56
C LEU A 61 13.12 4.96 9.18
N VAL A 62 13.99 4.50 8.27
CA VAL A 62 13.57 3.99 6.94
C VAL A 62 12.58 2.84 7.10
N GLY A 63 12.86 1.90 8.00
CA GLY A 63 12.00 0.74 8.26
C GLY A 63 10.61 1.13 8.77
N LYS A 64 10.51 2.16 9.63
CA LYS A 64 9.23 2.71 10.12
C LYS A 64 8.39 3.37 9.03
N HIS A 65 9.04 3.94 8.03
CA HIS A 65 8.40 4.64 6.91
C HIS A 65 8.39 3.85 5.61
N THR A 66 8.59 2.53 5.71
CA THR A 66 8.44 1.56 4.61
C THR A 66 7.40 0.53 5.01
N LEU A 67 6.53 0.16 4.08
CA LEU A 67 5.63 -0.97 4.22
C LEU A 67 5.82 -1.90 3.05
N ALA A 68 6.27 -3.12 3.32
CA ALA A 68 6.52 -4.14 2.30
C ALA A 68 5.93 -5.47 2.76
N TYR A 69 5.05 -6.04 1.95
CA TYR A 69 4.49 -7.37 2.19
C TYR A 69 4.15 -8.09 0.89
N ALA A 70 4.16 -9.41 0.94
CA ALA A 70 3.84 -10.27 -0.19
C ALA A 70 3.22 -11.59 0.27
N GLY A 71 2.42 -12.18 -0.61
CA GLY A 71 1.75 -13.46 -0.37
C GLY A 71 0.78 -13.80 -1.51
N PRO A 72 0.05 -14.92 -1.41
CA PRO A 72 -1.07 -15.19 -2.30
C PRO A 72 -2.14 -14.10 -2.16
N PHE A 73 -3.01 -13.98 -3.16
CA PHE A 73 -4.26 -13.24 -3.02
C PHE A 73 -5.44 -14.09 -3.47
N SER A 74 -6.62 -13.75 -2.97
CA SER A 74 -7.87 -14.33 -3.44
C SER A 74 -8.96 -13.27 -3.50
N VAL A 75 -9.94 -13.47 -4.38
CA VAL A 75 -11.20 -12.71 -4.36
C VAL A 75 -12.08 -13.28 -3.25
N SER A 76 -12.96 -12.44 -2.70
CA SER A 76 -13.95 -12.84 -1.71
C SER A 76 -15.21 -13.36 -2.36
N ASP A 77 -15.68 -14.52 -1.91
CA ASP A 77 -16.98 -15.07 -2.31
C ASP A 77 -18.12 -14.52 -1.42
N ALA A 78 -17.79 -13.76 -0.36
CA ALA A 78 -18.76 -13.22 0.60
C ALA A 78 -19.40 -11.90 0.14
N ILE A 79 -18.76 -11.19 -0.79
CA ILE A 79 -19.25 -9.97 -1.40
C ILE A 79 -19.16 -10.17 -2.90
N GLU A 80 -20.27 -9.98 -3.63
CA GLU A 80 -20.26 -10.07 -5.08
C GLU A 80 -19.18 -9.14 -5.66
N ALA A 81 -18.26 -9.74 -6.39
CA ALA A 81 -17.14 -9.05 -7.00
C ALA A 81 -17.30 -9.07 -8.52
N ASP A 82 -17.12 -7.91 -9.14
CA ASP A 82 -17.10 -7.74 -10.58
C ASP A 82 -15.81 -7.04 -11.03
N GLU A 83 -15.75 -6.67 -12.31
CA GLU A 83 -14.59 -5.97 -12.90
C GLU A 83 -14.43 -4.51 -12.43
N VAL A 84 -15.30 -4.02 -11.56
CA VAL A 84 -15.34 -2.64 -11.07
C VAL A 84 -15.16 -2.61 -9.55
N HIS A 85 -15.86 -3.44 -8.79
CA HIS A 85 -15.81 -3.44 -7.33
C HIS A 85 -15.81 -4.85 -6.77
N GLY A 86 -15.28 -4.98 -5.56
CA GLY A 86 -15.32 -6.24 -4.84
C GLY A 86 -14.46 -6.21 -3.59
N GLN A 87 -14.25 -7.39 -3.02
CA GLN A 87 -13.33 -7.59 -1.91
C GLN A 87 -12.27 -8.60 -2.31
N ILE A 88 -11.03 -8.28 -1.98
CA ILE A 88 -9.88 -9.16 -2.12
C ILE A 88 -9.22 -9.35 -0.78
N PHE A 89 -8.42 -10.40 -0.71
CA PHE A 89 -7.61 -10.72 0.43
C PHE A 89 -6.17 -10.81 0.02
N HIS A 90 -5.31 -10.10 0.76
CA HIS A 90 -3.87 -10.29 0.64
C HIS A 90 -3.41 -11.23 1.74
N GLY A 91 -2.74 -12.31 1.36
CA GLY A 91 -2.23 -13.33 2.27
C GLY A 91 -3.03 -14.65 2.26
N PRO A 92 -2.63 -15.64 3.09
CA PRO A 92 -1.68 -15.53 4.21
C PRO A 92 -0.32 -14.96 3.82
N LEU A 93 0.09 -13.85 4.43
CA LEU A 93 1.32 -13.15 4.01
C LEU A 93 2.55 -14.03 4.27
N VAL A 94 3.37 -14.23 3.24
CA VAL A 94 4.59 -15.05 3.31
C VAL A 94 5.77 -14.19 3.76
N VAL A 95 5.79 -12.93 3.35
CA VAL A 95 6.81 -11.94 3.72
C VAL A 95 6.11 -10.66 4.16
N ALA A 96 6.54 -10.07 5.27
CA ALA A 96 6.11 -8.76 5.71
C ALA A 96 7.22 -8.10 6.55
N ASN A 97 7.47 -6.80 6.33
CA ASN A 97 8.39 -6.04 7.19
C ASN A 97 7.80 -5.75 8.57
N VAL A 98 6.47 -5.83 8.71
CA VAL A 98 5.76 -5.90 10.00
C VAL A 98 5.68 -7.37 10.40
N PRO A 99 6.49 -7.87 11.35
CA PRO A 99 6.61 -9.32 11.58
C PRO A 99 5.31 -9.97 12.02
N ALA A 100 4.49 -9.25 12.80
CA ALA A 100 3.18 -9.72 13.26
C ALA A 100 2.16 -9.97 12.13
N TRP A 101 2.43 -9.50 10.91
CA TRP A 101 1.55 -9.71 9.76
C TRP A 101 1.85 -10.99 8.98
N VAL A 102 2.98 -11.66 9.22
CA VAL A 102 3.27 -12.95 8.59
C VAL A 102 2.20 -13.97 8.98
N GLY A 103 1.69 -14.71 7.98
CA GLY A 103 0.57 -15.64 8.13
C GLY A 103 -0.81 -14.98 8.24
N SER A 104 -0.89 -13.66 8.42
CA SER A 104 -2.17 -12.95 8.50
C SER A 104 -2.80 -12.74 7.11
N ARG A 105 -4.10 -12.48 7.12
CA ARG A 105 -4.89 -12.12 5.93
C ARG A 105 -5.37 -10.69 6.06
N GLN A 106 -5.13 -9.90 5.03
CA GLN A 106 -5.48 -8.50 4.97
C GLN A 106 -6.71 -8.32 4.10
N VAL A 107 -7.82 -7.88 4.69
CA VAL A 107 -9.08 -7.65 3.97
C VAL A 107 -9.03 -6.30 3.27
N ARG A 108 -9.37 -6.26 1.98
CA ARG A 108 -9.33 -5.04 1.16
C ARG A 108 -10.57 -4.98 0.27
N ASN A 109 -11.27 -3.85 0.28
CA ASN A 109 -12.27 -3.58 -0.73
C ASN A 109 -11.62 -2.78 -1.86
N TYR A 110 -11.97 -3.08 -3.10
CA TYR A 110 -11.45 -2.36 -4.27
C TYR A 110 -12.57 -1.69 -5.07
N THR A 111 -12.21 -0.60 -5.74
CA THR A 111 -13.03 0.03 -6.77
C THR A 111 -12.13 0.51 -7.91
N ILE A 112 -12.44 0.12 -9.14
CA ILE A 112 -11.69 0.45 -10.36
C ILE A 112 -12.41 1.59 -11.07
N PHE A 113 -11.65 2.62 -11.43
CA PHE A 113 -12.09 3.77 -12.19
C PHE A 113 -11.35 3.78 -13.52
N ARG A 114 -12.09 3.74 -14.64
CA ARG A 114 -11.54 3.72 -16.01
C ARG A 114 -11.82 5.05 -16.71
N GLY A 115 -10.94 5.46 -17.62
CA GLY A 115 -11.13 6.69 -18.41
C GLY A 115 -11.13 7.96 -17.57
N VAL A 116 -10.38 7.94 -16.45
CA VAL A 116 -10.30 9.07 -15.54
C VAL A 116 -9.21 10.05 -15.99
N ALA A 117 -9.53 11.33 -15.84
CA ALA A 117 -8.61 12.44 -16.02
C ALA A 117 -7.32 12.25 -15.23
N ALA A 118 -6.18 12.42 -15.90
CA ALA A 118 -4.88 12.49 -15.24
C ALA A 118 -4.90 13.57 -14.14
N GLY A 119 -4.59 13.17 -12.91
CA GLY A 119 -4.56 14.09 -11.75
C GLY A 119 -5.91 14.41 -11.10
N GLY A 120 -6.98 13.66 -11.39
CA GLY A 120 -8.26 13.77 -10.66
C GLY A 120 -9.04 15.06 -10.91
N LYS A 121 -8.62 15.90 -11.85
CA LYS A 121 -9.33 17.11 -12.29
C LYS A 121 -9.53 17.09 -13.80
N GLY A 122 -10.67 16.56 -14.25
CA GLY A 122 -11.34 16.94 -15.51
C GLY A 122 -10.55 17.04 -16.82
N GLY A 123 -9.39 16.43 -16.95
CA GLY A 123 -8.62 16.31 -18.20
C GLY A 123 -8.98 15.06 -19.03
N GLU A 124 -8.68 15.10 -20.32
CA GLU A 124 -8.85 14.00 -21.27
C GLU A 124 -7.83 12.88 -21.02
N GLY A 125 -8.06 12.06 -19.99
CA GLY A 125 -7.18 10.94 -19.62
C GLY A 125 -7.82 9.58 -19.85
N ASN A 126 -7.08 8.64 -20.44
CA ASN A 126 -7.42 7.21 -20.48
C ASN A 126 -6.79 6.43 -19.31
N GLU A 127 -6.72 7.04 -18.12
CA GLU A 127 -6.10 6.38 -16.97
C GLU A 127 -7.05 5.34 -16.35
N THR A 128 -6.47 4.28 -15.80
CA THR A 128 -7.16 3.35 -14.91
C THR A 128 -6.60 3.53 -13.51
N LEU A 129 -7.46 3.87 -12.56
CA LEU A 129 -7.14 3.97 -11.14
C LEU A 129 -7.83 2.84 -10.37
N VAL A 130 -7.21 2.36 -9.31
CA VAL A 130 -7.86 1.50 -8.32
C VAL A 130 -7.77 2.15 -6.94
N ARG A 131 -8.92 2.31 -6.32
CA ARG A 131 -9.07 2.68 -4.91
C ARG A 131 -9.10 1.40 -4.10
N ILE A 132 -8.25 1.30 -3.09
CA ILE A 132 -8.23 0.18 -2.14
C ILE A 132 -8.46 0.72 -0.74
N ASP A 133 -9.52 0.23 -0.12
CA ASP A 133 -9.83 0.46 1.28
C ASP A 133 -9.14 -0.58 2.15
N SER A 134 -8.44 -0.12 3.17
CA SER A 134 -7.88 -0.94 4.23
C SER A 134 -8.55 -0.57 5.55
N ARG A 135 -9.16 -1.56 6.21
CA ARG A 135 -9.57 -1.42 7.61
C ARG A 135 -8.55 -2.14 8.46
N ARG A 136 -8.00 -1.41 9.44
CA ARG A 136 -7.07 -1.93 10.44
C ARG A 136 -7.82 -2.00 11.77
N ASP A 137 -7.44 -2.92 12.62
CA ASP A 137 -8.06 -3.08 13.94
C ASP A 137 -7.97 -1.77 14.75
N GLY A 138 -8.97 -1.55 15.62
CA GLY A 138 -9.03 -0.36 16.47
C GLY A 138 -9.55 0.91 15.81
N GLY A 139 -10.20 0.82 14.64
CA GLY A 139 -10.90 1.96 14.01
C GLY A 139 -10.06 2.80 13.04
N ASN A 140 -8.84 2.36 12.74
CA ASN A 140 -8.00 2.98 11.71
C ASN A 140 -8.41 2.49 10.32
N GLU A 141 -8.66 3.42 9.41
CA GLU A 141 -8.96 3.12 8.02
C GLU A 141 -7.98 3.89 7.12
N GLY A 142 -7.55 3.25 6.04
CA GLY A 142 -6.65 3.83 5.07
C GLY A 142 -7.17 3.59 3.66
N VAL A 143 -7.24 4.65 2.88
CA VAL A 143 -7.57 4.61 1.45
C VAL A 143 -6.30 4.89 0.66
N LEU A 144 -5.91 3.92 -0.17
CA LEU A 144 -4.82 4.05 -1.11
C LEU A 144 -5.36 4.08 -2.54
N TRP A 145 -4.80 4.96 -3.36
CA TRP A 145 -5.10 5.07 -4.77
C TRP A 145 -3.89 4.65 -5.57
N TRP A 146 -4.11 3.78 -6.54
CA TRP A 146 -3.05 3.26 -7.41
C TRP A 146 -3.42 3.54 -8.85
N LYS A 147 -2.46 4.02 -9.62
CA LYS A 147 -2.57 4.12 -11.07
C LYS A 147 -2.04 2.83 -11.71
N LYS A 148 -2.79 2.28 -12.67
CA LYS A 148 -2.30 1.16 -13.48
C LYS A 148 -1.09 1.62 -14.31
N VAL A 149 0.01 0.88 -14.20
CA VAL A 149 1.24 1.08 -14.96
C VAL A 149 1.53 -0.22 -15.72
N ALA A 150 1.41 -0.20 -17.05
CA ALA A 150 1.31 -1.35 -17.97
C ALA A 150 -0.08 -2.01 -18.06
#